data_AF-A0A818CUM0-F1
#
_entry.id   AF-A0A818CUM0-F1
#
_cell.length_a   1.000
_cell.length_b   1.000
_cell.length_c   1.000
_cell.angle_alpha   90.00
_cell.angle_beta   90.00
_cell.angle_gamma   90.00
#
_symmetry.space_group_name_H-M   'P 1'
#
loop_
_entity.id
_entity.type
_entity.pdbx_description
1 polymer ?
#
loop_
_entity_poly.entity_id
_entity_poly.type
_entity_poly.pdbx_seq_one_letter_code
_entity_poly.pdbx_strand_id
1 'polypeptide(L)'
;YDGRIDRVEARITSLLRDQLGTAKNANEMFRIFSRFHELFVRPHIGGAIREYQTQLIQRVKDDIESLHEKFKQQYVHSKANRVSRSYDLPPTSGSIIWAKQIEKQLTTYLRRVEYVLGKSWEQHVEGQRLKQDGDNFRRKIFATESTRTLHGLVTKLKVNFSPEIIMLSKEVRNIRALGFRVPLPIINKSHQANVLYPFAVSLIESVRTYDNAIAKVIC
;
A
#
# COMPACT_ATOMS: atom_id res chain seq x y z
N TYR A 1 18.18 48.02 0.16
CA TYR A 1 18.23 46.70 0.82
C TYR A 1 17.88 45.59 -0.17
N ASP A 2 16.90 45.80 -1.04
CA ASP A 2 16.46 44.82 -2.06
C ASP A 2 17.58 44.36 -3.01
N GLY A 3 18.39 45.28 -3.56
CA GLY A 3 19.50 44.87 -4.44
C GLY A 3 20.62 44.02 -3.80
N ARG A 4 20.71 43.99 -2.45
CA ARG A 4 21.61 43.04 -1.74
C ARG A 4 20.96 41.67 -1.60
N ILE A 5 19.64 41.64 -1.42
CA ILE A 5 18.84 40.41 -1.35
C ILE A 5 18.85 39.73 -2.72
N ASP A 6 18.65 40.47 -3.82
CA ASP A 6 18.66 39.91 -5.18
C ASP A 6 20.00 39.24 -5.53
N ARG A 7 21.13 39.82 -5.11
CA ARG A 7 22.45 39.21 -5.32
C ARG A 7 22.63 37.90 -4.54
N VAL A 8 22.06 37.83 -3.34
CA VAL A 8 22.06 36.62 -2.52
C VAL A 8 21.14 35.56 -3.14
N GLU A 9 19.95 35.95 -3.60
CA GLU A 9 19.00 35.07 -4.29
C GLU A 9 19.60 34.50 -5.58
N ALA A 10 20.30 35.33 -6.38
CA ALA A 10 20.97 34.88 -7.60
C ALA A 10 22.06 33.83 -7.31
N ARG A 11 22.85 34.03 -6.24
CA ARG A 11 23.89 33.08 -5.83
C ARG A 11 23.31 31.77 -5.29
N ILE A 12 22.23 31.83 -4.51
CA ILE A 12 21.49 30.66 -4.04
C ILE A 12 20.90 29.90 -5.22
N THR A 13 20.33 30.61 -6.19
CA THR A 13 19.74 30.02 -7.41
C THR A 13 20.76 29.26 -8.24
N SER A 14 21.96 29.83 -8.45
CA SER A 14 23.05 29.14 -9.15
C SER A 14 23.43 27.84 -8.43
N LEU A 15 23.61 27.90 -7.11
CA LEU A 15 24.02 26.74 -6.32
C LEU A 15 22.93 25.64 -6.30
N LEU A 16 21.66 26.02 -6.22
CA LEU A 16 20.55 25.09 -6.33
C LEU A 16 20.49 24.43 -7.71
N ARG A 17 20.71 25.19 -8.78
CA ARG A 17 20.74 24.66 -10.14
C ARG A 17 21.88 23.66 -10.34
N ASP A 18 23.06 23.96 -9.80
CA ASP A 18 24.21 23.05 -9.85
C ASP A 18 23.96 21.76 -9.04
N GLN A 19 23.33 21.87 -7.86
CA GLN A 19 22.96 20.70 -7.06
C GLN A 19 21.85 19.86 -7.70
N LEU A 20 20.88 20.50 -8.36
CA LEU A 20 19.83 19.79 -9.10
C LEU A 20 20.36 19.18 -10.39
N GLY A 21 21.29 19.84 -11.07
CA GLY A 21 21.95 19.33 -12.28
C GLY A 21 22.90 18.16 -12.02
N THR A 22 23.46 18.05 -10.81
CA THR A 22 24.32 16.93 -10.40
C THR A 22 23.56 15.74 -9.82
N ALA A 23 22.28 15.90 -9.51
CA ALA A 23 21.44 14.84 -8.97
C ALA A 23 21.20 13.74 -10.03
N LYS A 24 21.53 12.49 -9.70
CA LYS A 24 21.42 11.36 -10.64
C LYS A 24 20.03 10.74 -10.66
N ASN A 25 19.20 11.04 -9.65
CA ASN A 25 17.91 10.39 -9.49
C ASN A 25 16.86 11.34 -8.92
N ALA A 26 15.59 11.09 -9.27
CA ALA A 26 14.46 11.89 -8.80
C ALA A 26 14.38 11.91 -7.26
N ASN A 27 14.75 10.82 -6.59
CA ASN A 27 14.78 10.75 -5.12
C ASN A 27 15.81 11.71 -4.50
N GLU A 28 16.96 11.94 -5.17
CA GLU A 28 17.96 12.92 -4.70
C GLU A 28 17.44 14.35 -4.92
N MET A 29 16.83 14.60 -6.08
CA MET A 29 16.15 15.87 -6.35
C MET A 29 15.07 16.15 -5.30
N PHE A 30 14.20 15.19 -4.96
CA PHE A 30 13.20 15.36 -3.88
C PHE A 30 13.82 15.69 -2.52
N ARG A 31 14.99 15.12 -2.18
CA ARG A 31 15.70 15.43 -0.92
C ARG A 31 16.20 16.87 -0.90
N ILE A 32 16.75 17.35 -2.02
CA ILE A 32 17.20 18.74 -2.17
C ILE A 32 16.00 19.68 -2.06
N PHE A 33 14.91 19.40 -2.79
CA PHE A 33 13.66 20.18 -2.71
C PHE A 33 13.08 20.22 -1.29
N SER A 34 13.09 19.09 -0.57
CA SER A 34 12.59 19.03 0.81
C SER A 34 13.42 19.89 1.79
N ARG A 35 14.72 20.05 1.54
CA ARG A 35 15.62 20.85 2.40
C ARG A 35 15.46 22.36 2.18
N PHE A 36 15.20 22.76 0.93
CA PHE A 36 15.16 24.17 0.54
C PHE A 36 13.75 24.70 0.27
N HIS A 37 12.70 23.96 0.66
CA HIS A 37 11.32 24.30 0.32
C HIS A 37 10.89 25.70 0.77
N GLU A 38 11.44 26.22 1.87
CA GLU A 38 11.10 27.54 2.43
C GLU A 38 11.60 28.69 1.54
N LEU A 39 12.65 28.44 0.76
CA LEU A 39 13.26 29.44 -0.12
C LEU A 39 12.48 29.61 -1.43
N PHE A 40 11.60 28.65 -1.77
CA PHE A 40 10.88 28.63 -3.04
C PHE A 40 9.67 29.57 -3.09
N VAL A 41 9.31 30.18 -1.96
CA VAL A 41 8.29 31.24 -1.90
C VAL A 41 8.77 32.53 -2.59
N ARG A 42 10.09 32.68 -2.81
CA ARG A 42 10.69 33.85 -3.48
C ARG A 42 10.54 33.76 -5.01
N PRO A 43 10.04 34.81 -5.70
CA PRO A 43 9.75 34.77 -7.13
C PRO A 43 10.95 34.43 -8.03
N HIS A 44 12.14 34.96 -7.72
CA HIS A 44 13.34 34.75 -8.52
C HIS A 44 13.85 33.30 -8.43
N ILE A 45 13.88 32.74 -7.22
CA ILE A 45 14.29 31.35 -6.97
C ILE A 45 13.24 30.39 -7.56
N GLY A 46 11.95 30.65 -7.33
CA GLY A 46 10.84 29.86 -7.85
C GLY A 46 10.78 29.80 -9.38
N GLY A 47 11.07 30.91 -10.05
CA GLY A 47 11.14 30.97 -11.51
C GLY A 47 12.23 30.07 -12.09
N ALA A 48 13.41 30.04 -11.45
CA ALA A 48 14.55 29.26 -11.93
C ALA A 48 14.40 27.75 -11.74
N ILE A 49 13.63 27.31 -10.75
CA ILE A 49 13.40 25.88 -10.46
C ILE A 49 12.13 25.32 -11.11
N ARG A 50 11.34 26.14 -11.80
CA ARG A 50 10.03 25.77 -12.37
C ARG A 50 10.11 24.60 -13.35
N GLU A 51 11.18 24.52 -14.12
CA GLU A 51 11.44 23.40 -15.04
C GLU A 51 11.58 22.08 -14.26
N TYR A 52 12.40 22.06 -13.21
CA TYR A 52 12.58 20.90 -12.33
C TYR A 52 11.31 20.55 -11.55
N GLN A 53 10.52 21.55 -11.13
CA GLN A 53 9.21 21.30 -10.52
C GLN A 53 8.30 20.53 -11.45
N THR A 54 8.24 20.93 -12.73
CA THR A 54 7.41 20.27 -13.74
C THR A 54 7.86 18.83 -13.97
N GLN A 55 9.18 18.60 -14.06
CA GLN A 55 9.75 17.26 -14.19
C GLN A 55 9.44 16.37 -12.98
N LEU A 56 9.58 16.88 -11.75
CA LEU A 56 9.29 16.13 -10.52
C LEU A 56 7.80 15.81 -10.37
N ILE A 57 6.92 16.75 -10.74
CA ILE A 57 5.48 16.51 -10.76
C ILE A 57 5.12 15.41 -11.76
N GLN A 58 5.70 15.45 -12.96
CA GLN A 58 5.47 14.39 -13.96
C GLN A 58 5.92 13.02 -13.43
N ARG A 59 7.09 12.96 -12.79
CA ARG A 59 7.58 11.72 -12.17
C ARG A 59 6.61 11.18 -11.11
N VAL A 60 6.04 12.06 -10.29
CA VAL A 60 5.05 11.65 -9.27
C VAL A 60 3.76 11.17 -9.93
N LYS A 61 3.32 11.79 -11.04
CA LYS A 61 2.18 11.29 -11.82
C LYS A 61 2.43 9.88 -12.33
N ASP A 62 3.60 9.64 -12.94
CA ASP A 62 3.99 8.32 -13.46
C ASP A 62 4.05 7.27 -12.31
N ASP A 63 4.58 7.67 -11.14
CA ASP A 63 4.62 6.81 -9.95
C ASP A 63 3.22 6.46 -9.44
N ILE A 64 2.28 7.43 -9.45
CA ILE A 64 0.87 7.22 -9.09
C ILE A 64 0.15 6.35 -10.12
N GLU A 65 0.44 6.52 -11.41
CA GLU A 65 -0.10 5.66 -12.47
C GLU A 65 0.40 4.21 -12.32
N SER A 66 1.68 4.04 -12.00
CA SER A 66 2.24 2.71 -11.69
C SER A 66 1.56 2.05 -10.47
N LEU A 67 1.14 2.85 -9.47
CA LEU A 67 0.35 2.35 -8.34
C LEU A 67 -1.05 1.93 -8.77
N HIS A 68 -1.68 2.68 -9.69
CA HIS A 68 -2.97 2.30 -10.26
C HIS A 68 -2.87 0.99 -11.04
N GLU A 69 -1.84 0.81 -11.85
CA GLU A 69 -1.62 -0.45 -12.58
C GLU A 69 -1.38 -1.63 -11.63
N LYS A 70 -0.59 -1.44 -10.57
CA LYS A 70 -0.43 -2.47 -9.51
C LYS A 70 -1.76 -2.79 -8.84
N PHE A 71 -2.61 -1.79 -8.60
CA PHE A 71 -3.92 -1.98 -8.00
C PHE A 71 -4.88 -2.74 -8.96
N LYS A 72 -4.89 -2.40 -10.25
CA LYS A 72 -5.68 -3.08 -11.30
C LYS A 72 -5.33 -4.56 -11.46
N GLN A 73 -4.07 -4.93 -11.30
CA GLN A 73 -3.61 -6.33 -11.35
C GLN A 73 -4.19 -7.19 -10.21
N GLN A 74 -4.87 -6.56 -9.24
CA GLN A 74 -5.50 -7.16 -8.06
C GLN A 74 -4.51 -7.90 -7.15
N TYR A 75 -4.88 -7.99 -5.88
CA TYR A 75 -4.06 -8.69 -4.90
C TYR A 75 -3.87 -10.17 -5.26
N VAL A 76 -4.90 -10.84 -5.78
CA VAL A 76 -4.93 -12.29 -6.04
C VAL A 76 -3.83 -12.73 -7.01
N HIS A 77 -3.55 -11.95 -8.05
CA HIS A 77 -2.53 -12.26 -9.08
C HIS A 77 -1.15 -11.68 -8.76
N SER A 78 -1.06 -10.82 -7.75
CA SER A 78 0.19 -10.18 -7.34
C SER A 78 1.16 -11.17 -6.68
N LYS A 79 2.47 -10.87 -6.78
CA LYS A 79 3.51 -11.56 -5.99
C LYS A 79 3.22 -11.47 -4.48
N ALA A 80 2.56 -10.40 -4.03
CA ALA A 80 2.22 -10.18 -2.62
C ALA A 80 1.29 -11.26 -2.07
N ASN A 81 0.32 -11.78 -2.85
CA ASN A 81 -0.52 -12.90 -2.40
C ASN A 81 0.29 -14.19 -2.17
N ARG A 82 1.24 -14.51 -3.06
CA ARG A 82 2.13 -15.66 -2.88
C ARG A 82 3.00 -15.52 -1.62
N VAL A 83 3.57 -14.33 -1.42
CA VAL A 83 4.41 -14.03 -0.25
C VAL A 83 3.59 -14.05 1.04
N SER A 84 2.43 -13.42 1.09
CA SER A 84 1.55 -13.44 2.25
C SER A 84 1.12 -14.85 2.63
N ARG A 85 0.81 -15.71 1.63
CA ARG A 85 0.51 -17.13 1.87
C ARG A 85 1.70 -17.89 2.46
N SER A 86 2.94 -17.58 2.06
CA SER A 86 4.13 -18.19 2.66
C SER A 86 4.39 -17.75 4.11
N TYR A 87 3.87 -16.58 4.51
CA TYR A 87 3.89 -16.10 5.90
C TYR A 87 2.60 -16.42 6.67
N ASP A 88 1.82 -17.41 6.22
CA ASP A 88 0.57 -17.85 6.85
C ASP A 88 -0.51 -16.76 7.04
N LEU A 89 -0.47 -15.69 6.23
CA LEU A 89 -1.47 -14.64 6.22
C LEU A 89 -2.69 -15.06 5.38
N PRO A 90 -3.92 -14.97 5.93
CA PRO A 90 -5.15 -15.21 5.18
C PRO A 90 -5.30 -14.29 3.96
N PRO A 91 -5.98 -14.72 2.88
CA PRO A 91 -6.16 -13.93 1.67
C PRO A 91 -6.89 -12.60 1.93
N THR A 92 -7.93 -12.58 2.77
CA THR A 92 -8.68 -11.36 3.11
C THR A 92 -7.86 -10.39 3.97
N SER A 93 -7.09 -10.91 4.92
CA SER A 93 -6.18 -10.06 5.70
C SER A 93 -5.04 -9.51 4.85
N GLY A 94 -4.50 -10.35 3.96
CA GLY A 94 -3.42 -10.00 3.07
C GLY A 94 -3.81 -8.97 2.00
N SER A 95 -5.04 -9.04 1.47
CA SER A 95 -5.56 -8.03 0.55
C SER A 95 -5.71 -6.67 1.22
N ILE A 96 -6.20 -6.64 2.47
CA ILE A 96 -6.32 -5.41 3.27
C ILE A 96 -4.93 -4.82 3.59
N ILE A 97 -3.96 -5.65 3.98
CA ILE A 97 -2.59 -5.19 4.27
C ILE A 97 -1.94 -4.62 2.99
N TRP A 98 -2.11 -5.31 1.87
CA TRP A 98 -1.61 -4.85 0.57
C TRP A 98 -2.27 -3.55 0.13
N ALA A 99 -3.58 -3.41 0.31
CA ALA A 99 -4.34 -2.19 0.08
C ALA A 99 -3.83 -1.02 0.96
N LYS A 100 -3.63 -1.24 2.27
CA LYS A 100 -3.02 -0.25 3.18
C LYS A 100 -1.59 0.12 2.77
N GLN A 101 -0.83 -0.83 2.24
CA GLN A 101 0.52 -0.58 1.78
C GLN A 101 0.53 0.33 0.54
N ILE A 102 -0.39 0.12 -0.40
CA ILE A 102 -0.60 1.01 -1.56
C ILE A 102 -1.03 2.40 -1.11
N GLU A 103 -1.96 2.50 -0.15
CA GLU A 103 -2.38 3.77 0.43
C GLU A 103 -1.21 4.53 1.10
N LYS A 104 -0.36 3.83 1.84
CA LYS A 104 0.84 4.43 2.45
C LYS A 104 1.82 4.95 1.40
N GLN A 105 2.00 4.22 0.30
CA GLN A 105 2.83 4.67 -0.83
C GLN A 105 2.25 5.91 -1.49
N LEU A 106 0.95 5.91 -1.78
CA LEU A 106 0.23 7.08 -2.30
C LEU A 106 0.42 8.31 -1.39
N THR A 107 0.24 8.12 -0.08
CA THR A 107 0.42 9.19 0.91
C THR A 107 1.85 9.74 0.90
N THR A 108 2.84 8.86 0.70
CA THR A 108 4.26 9.26 0.59
C THR A 108 4.50 10.08 -0.67
N TYR A 109 3.89 9.71 -1.81
CA TYR A 109 3.99 10.47 -3.05
C TYR A 109 3.29 11.83 -2.98
N LEU A 110 2.11 11.90 -2.35
CA LEU A 110 1.43 13.19 -2.12
C LEU A 110 2.25 14.12 -1.22
N ARG A 111 2.93 13.59 -0.19
CA ARG A 111 3.88 14.39 0.62
C ARG A 111 5.07 14.89 -0.20
N ARG A 112 5.56 14.13 -1.19
CA ARG A 112 6.62 14.61 -2.08
C ARG A 112 6.16 15.80 -2.91
N VAL A 113 4.91 15.80 -3.36
CA VAL A 113 4.30 16.93 -4.09
C VAL A 113 4.20 18.17 -3.21
N GLU A 114 3.84 18.01 -1.94
CA GLU A 114 3.83 19.09 -0.95
C GLU A 114 5.22 19.75 -0.81
N TYR A 115 6.30 18.98 -0.81
CA TYR A 115 7.66 19.56 -0.75
C TYR A 115 8.10 20.27 -2.04
N VAL A 116 7.53 19.92 -3.19
CA VAL A 116 7.89 20.53 -4.49
C VAL A 116 7.12 21.83 -4.74
N LEU A 117 5.84 21.87 -4.39
CA LEU A 117 4.93 22.99 -4.64
C LEU A 117 4.69 23.87 -3.40
N GLY A 118 5.13 23.44 -2.21
CA GLY A 118 4.95 24.12 -0.94
C GLY A 118 3.60 23.83 -0.27
N LYS A 119 3.34 24.50 0.86
CA LYS A 119 2.15 24.25 1.71
C LYS A 119 0.82 24.51 0.99
N SER A 120 0.81 25.35 -0.06
CA SER A 120 -0.36 25.66 -0.89
C SER A 120 -0.41 24.87 -2.20
N TRP A 121 0.22 23.69 -2.26
CA TRP A 121 0.19 22.84 -3.47
C TRP A 121 -1.24 22.52 -3.93
N GLU A 122 -2.20 22.50 -3.01
CA GLU A 122 -3.63 22.25 -3.29
C GLU A 122 -4.28 23.34 -4.16
N GLN A 123 -3.75 24.57 -4.16
CA GLN A 123 -4.25 25.69 -4.97
C GLN A 123 -3.68 25.67 -6.40
N HIS A 124 -2.62 24.89 -6.62
CA HIS A 124 -2.01 24.76 -7.94
C HIS A 124 -2.85 23.79 -8.79
N VAL A 125 -3.05 24.10 -10.08
CA VAL A 125 -3.87 23.29 -11.01
C VAL A 125 -3.42 21.82 -11.01
N GLU A 126 -2.11 21.58 -11.00
CA GLU A 126 -1.53 20.23 -10.93
C GLU A 126 -1.75 19.54 -9.58
N GLY A 127 -1.69 20.29 -8.48
CA GLY A 127 -1.90 19.73 -7.14
C GLY A 127 -3.37 19.42 -6.89
N GLN A 128 -4.29 20.24 -7.40
CA GLN A 128 -5.72 19.99 -7.31
C GLN A 128 -6.12 18.69 -8.03
N ARG A 129 -5.58 18.46 -9.24
CA ARG A 129 -5.78 17.20 -9.98
C ARG A 129 -5.23 16.00 -9.22
N LEU A 130 -3.98 16.09 -8.75
CA LEU A 130 -3.36 15.01 -7.96
C LEU A 130 -4.09 14.70 -6.66
N LYS A 131 -4.64 15.72 -5.99
CA LYS A 131 -5.47 15.54 -4.79
C LYS A 131 -6.76 14.80 -5.13
N GLN A 132 -7.46 15.21 -6.19
CA GLN A 132 -8.67 14.53 -6.64
C GLN A 132 -8.39 13.07 -7.04
N ASP A 133 -7.32 12.82 -7.79
CA ASP A 133 -6.91 11.48 -8.19
C ASP A 133 -6.52 10.62 -6.98
N GLY A 134 -5.78 11.20 -6.02
CA GLY A 134 -5.43 10.54 -4.77
C GLY A 134 -6.64 10.19 -3.90
N ASP A 135 -7.60 11.10 -3.77
CA ASP A 135 -8.83 10.88 -3.00
C ASP A 135 -9.75 9.86 -3.68
N ASN A 136 -9.84 9.90 -5.02
CA ASN A 136 -10.54 8.88 -5.81
C ASN A 136 -9.88 7.51 -5.66
N PHE A 137 -8.55 7.45 -5.67
CA PHE A 137 -7.80 6.21 -5.50
C PHE A 137 -7.97 5.65 -4.08
N ARG A 138 -7.88 6.49 -3.04
CA ARG A 138 -8.21 6.09 -1.65
C ARG A 138 -9.62 5.55 -1.54
N ARG A 139 -10.61 6.25 -2.11
CA ARG A 139 -12.00 5.76 -2.13
C ARG A 139 -12.10 4.40 -2.82
N LYS A 140 -11.44 4.19 -3.96
CA LYS A 140 -11.43 2.90 -4.67
C LYS A 140 -10.75 1.79 -3.86
N ILE A 141 -9.65 2.07 -3.15
CA ILE A 141 -8.94 1.13 -2.28
C ILE A 141 -9.84 0.66 -1.13
N PHE A 142 -10.63 1.55 -0.53
CA PHE A 142 -11.53 1.21 0.58
C PHE A 142 -12.93 0.76 0.13
N ALA A 143 -13.32 1.02 -1.12
CA ALA A 143 -14.61 0.62 -1.69
C ALA A 143 -14.61 -0.80 -2.29
N THR A 144 -13.47 -1.50 -2.31
CA THR A 144 -13.36 -2.79 -3.01
C THR A 144 -13.47 -4.02 -2.09
N GLU A 145 -14.57 -4.75 -2.34
CA GLU A 145 -14.78 -6.21 -2.22
C GLU A 145 -15.48 -6.79 -0.97
N SER A 146 -16.82 -6.68 -0.99
CA SER A 146 -17.70 -7.80 -0.64
C SER A 146 -17.73 -8.79 -1.82
N THR A 147 -16.87 -9.81 -1.83
CA THR A 147 -16.94 -10.90 -2.82
C THR A 147 -17.82 -12.03 -2.29
N ARG A 148 -18.99 -12.23 -2.90
CA ARG A 148 -19.73 -13.49 -2.86
C ARG A 148 -19.14 -14.40 -3.93
N THR A 149 -18.59 -15.55 -3.56
CA THR A 149 -18.24 -16.59 -4.52
C THR A 149 -19.41 -17.55 -4.70
N LEU A 150 -19.99 -17.54 -5.90
CA LEU A 150 -20.81 -18.61 -6.45
C LEU A 150 -19.87 -19.60 -7.18
N HIS A 151 -20.11 -20.90 -6.96
CA HIS A 151 -19.72 -22.06 -7.79
C HIS A 151 -18.43 -22.85 -7.48
N GLY A 152 -18.61 -24.17 -7.25
CA GLY A 152 -17.61 -25.23 -7.48
C GLY A 152 -17.33 -26.20 -6.32
N LEU A 153 -18.03 -27.34 -6.26
CA LEU A 153 -17.76 -28.45 -5.33
C LEU A 153 -16.49 -29.23 -5.73
N VAL A 154 -15.57 -29.40 -4.78
CA VAL A 154 -14.53 -30.43 -4.81
C VAL A 154 -14.79 -31.35 -3.61
N THR A 155 -15.26 -32.57 -3.88
CA THR A 155 -15.53 -33.58 -2.85
C THR A 155 -14.29 -34.44 -2.64
N LYS A 156 -13.62 -34.20 -1.51
CA LYS A 156 -12.73 -35.17 -0.84
C LYS A 156 -13.29 -35.40 0.56
N LEU A 157 -13.23 -36.64 1.03
CA LEU A 157 -13.56 -36.95 2.42
C LEU A 157 -12.62 -36.14 3.31
N LYS A 158 -13.20 -35.23 4.09
CA LYS A 158 -12.50 -34.24 4.90
C LYS A 158 -13.17 -34.26 6.24
N VAL A 159 -12.38 -34.35 7.30
CA VAL A 159 -12.86 -34.11 8.67
C VAL A 159 -13.68 -32.81 8.64
N ASN A 160 -14.83 -32.77 9.31
CA ASN A 160 -15.79 -31.66 9.29
C ASN A 160 -15.27 -30.41 10.04
N PHE A 161 -14.06 -30.01 9.70
CA PHE A 161 -13.31 -28.87 10.18
C PHE A 161 -12.68 -28.23 8.95
N SER A 162 -13.35 -27.21 8.40
CA SER A 162 -12.86 -26.55 7.21
C SER A 162 -11.66 -25.64 7.57
N PRO A 163 -10.63 -25.55 6.71
CA PRO A 163 -9.56 -24.55 6.81
C PRO A 163 -10.10 -23.11 6.91
N GLU A 164 -11.34 -22.89 6.51
CA GLU A 164 -12.04 -21.61 6.63
C GLU A 164 -12.25 -21.22 8.09
N ILE A 165 -12.29 -22.17 9.04
CA ILE A 165 -12.43 -21.90 10.47
C ILE A 165 -11.13 -21.31 11.05
N ILE A 166 -9.98 -21.83 10.61
CA ILE A 166 -8.64 -21.29 10.92
C ILE A 166 -8.47 -19.92 10.27
N MET A 167 -8.92 -19.82 9.01
CA MET A 167 -8.91 -18.57 8.25
C MET A 167 -9.75 -17.50 8.95
N LEU A 168 -10.96 -17.85 9.40
CA LEU A 168 -11.86 -16.98 10.14
C LEU A 168 -11.21 -16.44 11.41
N SER A 169 -10.61 -17.30 12.23
CA SER A 169 -9.98 -16.87 13.48
C SER A 169 -8.72 -16.02 13.28
N LYS A 170 -7.95 -16.30 12.23
CA LYS A 170 -6.82 -15.47 11.81
C LYS A 170 -7.30 -14.12 11.26
N GLU A 171 -8.36 -14.11 10.45
CA GLU A 171 -8.96 -12.90 9.88
C GLU A 171 -9.55 -11.99 10.96
N VAL A 172 -10.33 -12.52 11.91
CA VAL A 172 -10.88 -11.74 13.02
C VAL A 172 -9.78 -11.07 13.85
N ARG A 173 -8.68 -11.78 14.14
CA ARG A 173 -7.53 -11.21 14.86
C ARG A 173 -6.84 -10.10 14.07
N ASN A 174 -6.56 -10.33 12.80
CA ASN A 174 -5.87 -9.36 11.94
C ASN A 174 -6.73 -8.11 11.69
N ILE A 175 -8.02 -8.27 11.41
CA ILE A 175 -8.96 -7.16 11.18
C ILE A 175 -9.06 -6.29 12.44
N ARG A 176 -9.15 -6.91 13.63
CA ARG A 176 -9.14 -6.20 14.92
C ARG A 176 -7.81 -5.47 15.17
N ALA A 177 -6.67 -6.12 14.89
CA ALA A 177 -5.35 -5.51 15.02
C ALA A 177 -5.15 -4.31 14.07
N LEU A 178 -5.82 -4.32 12.91
CA LEU A 178 -5.83 -3.24 11.94
C LEU A 178 -6.78 -2.08 12.30
N GLY A 179 -7.53 -2.19 13.40
CA GLY A 179 -8.42 -1.15 13.95
C GLY A 179 -9.87 -1.21 13.46
N PHE A 180 -10.26 -2.23 12.69
CA PHE A 180 -11.63 -2.35 12.19
C PHE A 180 -12.56 -3.02 13.21
N ARG A 181 -13.83 -2.60 13.25
CA ARG A 181 -14.85 -3.25 14.09
C ARG A 181 -15.37 -4.51 13.41
N VAL A 182 -15.22 -5.64 14.09
CA VAL A 182 -15.76 -6.93 13.65
C VAL A 182 -17.11 -7.17 14.34
N PRO A 183 -18.19 -7.57 13.62
CA PRO A 183 -19.47 -7.90 14.23
C PRO A 183 -19.36 -9.02 15.30
N LEU A 184 -20.07 -8.84 16.43
CA LEU A 184 -20.08 -9.80 17.55
C LEU A 184 -20.42 -11.25 17.16
N PRO A 185 -21.37 -11.53 16.23
CA PRO A 185 -21.66 -12.90 15.82
C PRO A 185 -20.45 -13.61 15.17
N ILE A 186 -19.61 -12.85 14.45
CA ILE A 186 -18.41 -13.37 13.79
C ILE A 186 -17.30 -13.59 14.82
N ILE A 187 -17.19 -12.69 15.81
CA ILE A 187 -16.27 -12.84 16.95
C ILE A 187 -16.62 -14.10 17.74
N ASN A 188 -17.88 -14.32 18.07
CA ASN A 188 -18.33 -15.49 18.83
C ASN A 188 -18.06 -16.81 18.07
N LYS A 189 -18.33 -16.84 16.76
CA LYS A 189 -17.98 -17.99 15.90
C LYS A 189 -16.46 -18.20 15.83
N SER A 190 -15.66 -17.13 15.75
CA SER A 190 -14.20 -17.23 15.81
C SER A 190 -13.69 -17.73 17.17
N HIS A 191 -14.35 -17.38 18.28
CA HIS A 191 -13.97 -17.87 19.60
C HIS A 191 -14.29 -19.35 19.76
N GLN A 192 -15.48 -19.78 19.35
CA GLN A 192 -15.87 -21.21 19.36
C GLN A 192 -14.92 -22.04 18.47
N ALA A 193 -14.59 -21.51 17.29
CA ALA A 193 -13.60 -22.07 16.38
C ALA A 193 -12.22 -22.28 17.03
N ASN A 194 -11.73 -21.28 17.78
CA ASN A 194 -10.42 -21.34 18.46
C ASN A 194 -10.38 -22.40 19.56
N VAL A 195 -11.49 -22.63 20.27
CA VAL A 195 -11.59 -23.66 21.33
C VAL A 195 -11.54 -25.06 20.73
N LEU A 196 -12.18 -25.26 19.58
CA LEU A 196 -12.23 -26.56 18.89
C LEU A 196 -10.98 -26.84 18.03
N TYR A 197 -10.14 -25.82 17.81
CA TYR A 197 -8.98 -25.89 16.91
C TYR A 197 -7.92 -26.94 17.28
N PRO A 198 -7.46 -27.05 18.54
CA PRO A 198 -6.42 -28.03 18.90
C PRO A 198 -6.86 -29.48 18.66
N PHE A 199 -8.13 -29.78 18.92
CA PHE A 199 -8.71 -31.12 18.71
C PHE A 199 -8.81 -31.45 17.21
N ALA A 200 -9.20 -30.48 16.39
CA ALA A 200 -9.28 -30.66 14.96
C ALA A 200 -7.91 -30.86 14.30
N VAL A 201 -6.87 -30.15 14.75
CA VAL A 201 -5.49 -30.33 14.24
C VAL A 201 -4.99 -31.74 14.54
N SER A 202 -5.19 -32.23 15.77
CA SER A 202 -4.80 -33.59 16.15
C SER A 202 -5.51 -34.66 15.32
N LEU A 203 -6.82 -34.49 15.05
CA LEU A 203 -7.59 -35.40 14.20
C LEU A 203 -7.15 -35.35 12.73
N ILE A 204 -6.87 -34.16 12.19
CA ILE A 204 -6.37 -33.98 10.82
C ILE A 204 -4.98 -34.62 10.67
N GLU A 205 -4.09 -34.43 11.64
CA GLU A 205 -2.76 -35.06 11.65
C GLU A 205 -2.87 -36.58 11.74
N SER A 206 -3.76 -37.10 12.59
CA SER A 206 -4.02 -38.53 12.71
C SER A 206 -4.51 -39.15 11.40
N VAL A 207 -5.48 -38.52 10.73
CA VAL A 207 -5.98 -38.95 9.41
C VAL A 207 -4.89 -38.88 8.36
N ARG A 208 -4.08 -37.80 8.35
CA ARG A 208 -2.96 -37.66 7.42
C ARG A 208 -1.88 -38.72 7.63
N THR A 209 -1.57 -39.06 8.88
CA THR A 209 -0.62 -40.13 9.19
C THR A 209 -1.14 -41.50 8.78
N TYR A 210 -2.45 -41.73 8.92
CA TYR A 210 -3.11 -42.95 8.48
C TYR A 210 -3.10 -43.09 6.95
N ASP A 211 -3.46 -42.03 6.22
CA ASP A 211 -3.39 -42.00 4.75
C ASP A 211 -1.96 -42.24 4.23
N ASN A 212 -0.97 -41.63 4.89
CA ASN A 212 0.44 -41.84 4.56
C ASN A 212 0.92 -43.27 4.88
N ALA A 213 0.39 -43.90 5.93
CA ALA A 213 0.70 -45.28 6.28
C ALA A 213 0.09 -46.25 5.27
N ILE A 214 -1.16 -46.04 4.86
CA ILE A 214 -1.81 -46.80 3.79
C ILE A 214 -1.04 -46.66 2.48
N ALA A 215 -0.64 -45.44 2.10
CA ALA A 215 0.12 -45.20 0.88
C ALA A 215 1.48 -45.93 0.86
N LYS A 216 2.10 -46.15 2.04
CA LYS A 216 3.34 -46.90 2.19
C LYS A 216 3.16 -48.43 2.24
N VAL A 217 1.96 -48.91 2.53
CA VAL A 217 1.62 -50.34 2.59
C VAL A 217 1.13 -50.86 1.23
N ILE A 218 0.64 -49.96 0.36
CA ILE A 218 0.15 -50.27 -0.99
C ILE A 218 1.26 -50.17 -2.07
N CYS A 219 2.43 -49.59 -1.74
CA CYS A 219 3.65 -49.63 -2.57
C CYS A 219 4.62 -50.72 -2.08
#